data_AF-A0A1Q4ZKH0-F1
#
_entry.id   AF-A0A1Q4ZKH0-F1
#
_cell.length_a   1.000
_cell.length_b   1.000
_cell.length_c   1.000
_cell.angle_alpha   90.00
_cell.angle_beta   90.00
_cell.angle_gamma   90.00
#
_symmetry.space_group_name_H-M   'P 1'
#
loop_
_entity.id
_entity.type
_entity.pdbx_description
1 polymer ?
#
loop_
_entity_poly.entity_id
_entity_poly.type
_entity_poly.pdbx_seq_one_letter_code
_entity_poly.pdbx_strand_id
1 'polypeptide(L)'
;MSVHVEGVDRFRVVARRLKQAADRKELTRELRKGILKAVPDLKNAVREDAAAYLPDAYAEELVPALRMTTSSSFNGDQVTVRITVTAVGKGGNARHVGALEDGDLRHPVFGRSRALKRHAVHKATSKANPWVRQQVKPGFVSKSMNAGQPAVRREIEAAVDRVLDKIARG
;
A
#
# COMPACT_ATOMS: atom_id res chain seq x y z
N MET A 1 0.49 2.13 -6.02
CA MET A 1 -0.59 1.20 -6.41
C MET A 1 -1.67 1.24 -5.34
N SER A 2 -2.96 1.18 -5.72
CA SER A 2 -4.10 1.21 -4.79
C SER A 2 -5.08 0.09 -5.12
N VAL A 3 -5.42 -0.72 -4.13
CA VAL A 3 -6.47 -1.75 -4.26
C VAL A 3 -7.79 -1.17 -3.74
N HIS A 4 -8.86 -1.29 -4.54
CA HIS A 4 -10.23 -0.92 -4.16
C HIS A 4 -10.98 -2.17 -3.73
N VAL A 5 -11.56 -2.13 -2.53
CA VAL A 5 -12.51 -3.15 -2.08
C VAL A 5 -13.90 -2.54 -2.23
N GLU A 6 -14.63 -2.96 -3.26
CA GLU A 6 -16.05 -2.66 -3.45
C GLU A 6 -16.91 -3.82 -2.96
N GLY A 7 -18.07 -3.49 -2.41
CA GLY A 7 -19.10 -4.45 -2.07
C GLY A 7 -19.26 -4.62 -0.57
N VAL A 8 -20.15 -3.82 0.01
CA VAL A 8 -21.19 -4.35 0.90
C VAL A 8 -22.40 -3.42 0.77
N ASP A 9 -23.54 -3.89 0.26
CA ASP A 9 -24.77 -3.08 0.25
C ASP A 9 -25.18 -2.64 1.66
N ARG A 10 -24.80 -3.43 2.67
CA ARG A 10 -24.92 -3.09 4.10
C ARG A 10 -24.13 -1.82 4.48
N PHE A 11 -23.03 -1.48 3.80
CA PHE A 11 -22.27 -0.27 4.10
C PHE A 11 -23.03 1.02 3.83
N ARG A 12 -23.91 1.04 2.82
CA ARG A 12 -24.71 2.25 2.54
C ARG A 12 -25.66 2.54 3.69
N VAL A 13 -26.30 1.50 4.20
CA VAL A 13 -27.21 1.58 5.36
C VAL A 13 -26.46 2.06 6.59
N VAL A 14 -25.26 1.53 6.82
CA VAL A 14 -24.40 1.88 7.96
C VAL A 14 -23.90 3.31 7.84
N ALA A 15 -23.47 3.76 6.66
CA ALA A 15 -23.02 5.13 6.41
C ALA A 15 -24.14 6.15 6.67
N ARG A 16 -25.36 5.87 6.22
CA ARG A 16 -26.53 6.72 6.52
C ARG A 16 -26.84 6.76 8.02
N ARG A 17 -26.85 5.60 8.69
CA ARG A 17 -27.10 5.51 10.14
C ARG A 17 -26.00 6.20 10.95
N LEU A 18 -24.73 6.05 10.56
CA LEU A 18 -23.57 6.75 11.13
C LEU A 18 -23.69 8.28 11.00
N LYS A 19 -24.24 8.77 9.88
CA LYS A 19 -24.46 10.21 9.66
C LYS A 19 -25.55 10.77 10.58
N GLN A 20 -26.53 9.95 10.92
CA GLN A 20 -27.68 10.32 11.77
C GLN A 20 -27.42 10.10 13.27
N ALA A 21 -26.43 9.27 13.64
CA ALA A 21 -26.08 9.01 15.03
C ALA A 21 -25.39 10.22 15.68
N ALA A 22 -25.77 10.54 16.91
CA ALA A 22 -25.15 11.59 17.72
C ALA A 22 -23.65 11.32 17.96
N ASP A 23 -23.28 10.07 18.20
CA ASP A 23 -21.90 9.64 18.50
C ASP A 23 -21.08 9.24 17.27
N ARG A 24 -21.35 9.86 16.12
CA ARG A 24 -20.66 9.60 14.85
C ARG A 24 -19.14 9.48 14.98
N LYS A 25 -18.53 10.36 15.80
CA LYS A 25 -17.07 10.40 16.00
C LYS A 25 -16.53 9.12 16.65
N GLU A 26 -17.25 8.58 17.62
CA GLU A 26 -16.85 7.36 18.32
C GLU A 26 -17.04 6.14 17.41
N LEU A 27 -18.20 6.03 16.77
CA LEU A 27 -18.51 4.92 15.87
C LEU A 27 -17.54 4.87 14.66
N THR A 28 -17.16 6.03 14.12
CA THR A 28 -16.14 6.11 13.05
C THR A 28 -14.77 5.65 13.54
N ARG A 29 -14.40 5.97 14.79
CA ARG A 29 -13.14 5.53 15.39
C ARG A 29 -13.11 4.02 15.56
N GLU A 30 -14.22 3.42 15.98
CA GLU A 30 -14.33 1.97 16.15
C GLU A 30 -14.29 1.21 14.82
N LEU A 31 -15.01 1.71 13.81
CA LEU A 31 -14.92 1.16 12.46
C LEU A 31 -13.50 1.23 11.91
N ARG A 32 -12.80 2.35 12.13
CA ARG A 32 -11.39 2.51 11.78
C ARG A 32 -10.48 1.54 12.54
N LYS A 33 -10.74 1.28 13.83
CA LYS A 33 -10.00 0.25 14.60
C LYS A 33 -10.20 -1.14 13.99
N GLY A 34 -11.42 -1.48 13.58
CA GLY A 34 -11.72 -2.74 12.90
C GLY A 34 -10.94 -2.90 11.60
N ILE A 35 -10.94 -1.87 10.75
CA ILE A 35 -10.14 -1.85 9.51
C ILE A 35 -8.66 -2.05 9.83
N LEU A 36 -8.12 -1.28 10.79
CA LEU A 36 -6.70 -1.34 11.16
C LEU A 36 -6.28 -2.68 11.76
N LYS A 37 -7.20 -3.47 12.31
CA LYS A 37 -6.92 -4.80 12.85
C LYS A 37 -6.57 -5.81 11.75
N ALA A 38 -7.12 -5.67 10.55
CA ALA A 38 -6.88 -6.58 9.43
C ALA A 38 -5.61 -6.26 8.61
N VAL A 39 -5.03 -5.08 8.80
CA VAL A 39 -3.89 -4.56 8.03
C VAL A 39 -2.56 -5.27 8.33
N PRO A 40 -2.22 -5.67 9.58
CA PRO A 40 -0.93 -6.28 9.90
C PRO A 40 -0.65 -7.60 9.16
N ASP A 41 -1.63 -8.49 9.06
CA ASP A 41 -1.46 -9.78 8.39
C ASP A 41 -1.20 -9.59 6.91
N LEU A 42 -1.95 -8.66 6.28
CA LEU A 42 -1.75 -8.27 4.89
C LEU A 42 -0.35 -7.66 4.66
N LYS A 43 0.13 -6.88 5.63
CA LYS A 43 1.45 -6.25 5.57
C LYS A 43 2.56 -7.30 5.62
N ASN A 44 2.40 -8.33 6.45
CA ASN A 44 3.37 -9.42 6.57
C ASN A 44 3.38 -10.26 5.29
N ALA A 45 2.21 -10.63 4.76
CA ALA A 45 2.10 -11.35 3.49
C ALA A 45 2.80 -10.61 2.34
N VAL A 46 2.56 -9.30 2.20
CA VAL A 46 3.23 -8.49 1.15
C VAL A 46 4.76 -8.47 1.33
N ARG A 47 5.27 -8.48 2.57
CA ARG A 47 6.70 -8.52 2.85
C ARG A 47 7.33 -9.88 2.51
N GLU A 48 6.62 -10.96 2.82
CA GLU A 48 7.03 -12.32 2.48
C GLU A 48 7.05 -12.53 0.96
N ASP A 49 5.99 -12.13 0.26
CA ASP A 49 5.95 -12.18 -1.20
C ASP A 49 7.04 -11.29 -1.82
N ALA A 50 7.29 -10.09 -1.28
CA ALA A 50 8.38 -9.23 -1.75
C ALA A 50 9.75 -9.91 -1.61
N ALA A 51 10.00 -10.60 -0.50
CA ALA A 51 11.24 -11.34 -0.28
C ALA A 51 11.40 -12.51 -1.26
N ALA A 52 10.30 -13.18 -1.62
CA ALA A 52 10.32 -14.32 -2.54
C ALA A 52 10.38 -13.92 -4.03
N TYR A 53 9.95 -12.70 -4.40
CA TYR A 53 9.81 -12.28 -5.80
C TYR A 53 10.98 -11.44 -6.30
N LEU A 54 11.72 -10.81 -5.38
CA LEU A 54 12.81 -9.89 -5.69
C LEU A 54 14.17 -10.58 -5.47
N PRO A 55 15.23 -10.16 -6.19
CA PRO A 55 16.58 -10.62 -5.92
C PRO A 55 17.01 -10.30 -4.49
N ASP A 56 17.72 -11.21 -3.81
CA ASP A 56 18.05 -11.15 -2.38
C ASP A 56 18.58 -9.79 -1.92
N ALA A 57 19.62 -9.27 -2.58
CA ALA A 57 20.23 -7.98 -2.23
C ALA A 57 19.25 -6.78 -2.35
N TYR A 58 18.30 -6.87 -3.28
CA TYR A 58 17.28 -5.84 -3.45
C TYR A 58 16.12 -6.02 -2.46
N ALA A 59 15.74 -7.27 -2.18
CA ALA A 59 14.72 -7.62 -1.19
C ALA A 59 15.13 -7.13 0.22
N GLU A 60 16.38 -7.34 0.62
CA GLU A 60 16.93 -6.88 1.89
C GLU A 60 16.83 -5.36 2.07
N GLU A 61 16.94 -4.58 0.99
CA GLU A 61 16.77 -3.13 1.05
C GLU A 61 15.29 -2.71 0.99
N LEU A 62 14.50 -3.35 0.12
CA LEU A 62 13.13 -2.95 -0.14
C LEU A 62 12.18 -3.35 0.99
N VAL A 63 12.27 -4.58 1.52
CA VAL A 63 11.32 -5.12 2.50
C VAL A 63 11.25 -4.26 3.77
N PRO A 64 12.36 -3.80 4.37
CA PRO A 64 12.33 -2.87 5.50
C PRO A 64 11.83 -1.48 5.10
N ALA A 65 12.01 -1.06 3.85
CA ALA A 65 11.57 0.21 3.31
C ALA A 65 10.08 0.25 2.94
N LEU A 66 9.43 -0.91 2.78
CA LEU A 66 8.00 -1.00 2.49
C LEU A 66 7.16 -0.34 3.60
N ARG A 67 6.25 0.51 3.16
CA ARG A 67 5.26 1.19 3.99
C ARG A 67 3.90 0.92 3.38
N MET A 68 2.97 0.52 4.23
CA MET A 68 1.59 0.30 3.85
C MET A 68 0.73 1.28 4.63
N THR A 69 0.04 2.15 3.92
CA THR A 69 -0.88 3.13 4.50
C THR A 69 -2.30 2.75 4.14
N THR A 70 -3.20 2.86 5.12
CA THR A 70 -4.62 2.61 4.93
C THR A 70 -5.36 3.91 5.16
N SER A 71 -6.13 4.33 4.16
CA SER A 71 -7.05 5.46 4.25
C SER A 71 -8.47 4.94 4.06
N SER A 72 -9.36 5.28 4.99
CA SER A 72 -10.78 5.06 4.84
C SER A 72 -11.51 6.39 4.64
N SER A 73 -12.41 6.42 3.67
CA SER A 73 -13.30 7.55 3.43
C SER A 73 -14.74 7.09 3.63
N PHE A 74 -15.53 7.96 4.28
CA PHE A 74 -16.92 7.75 4.64
C PHE A 74 -17.78 8.88 4.06
N ASN A 75 -17.60 9.14 2.76
CA ASN A 75 -18.24 10.25 2.07
C ASN A 75 -19.55 9.79 1.41
N GLY A 76 -20.65 10.45 1.77
CA GLY A 76 -21.98 10.15 1.23
C GLY A 76 -22.48 8.76 1.63
N ASP A 77 -22.95 8.01 0.64
CA ASP A 77 -23.49 6.66 0.80
C ASP A 77 -22.43 5.56 0.59
N GLN A 78 -21.16 5.91 0.42
CA GLN A 78 -20.10 4.95 0.12
C GLN A 78 -19.01 4.97 1.20
N VAL A 79 -18.50 3.78 1.50
CA VAL A 79 -17.31 3.59 2.32
C VAL A 79 -16.23 3.00 1.44
N THR A 80 -15.12 3.73 1.33
CA THR A 80 -13.97 3.27 0.53
C THR A 80 -12.80 3.04 1.47
N VAL A 81 -12.25 1.83 1.46
CA VAL A 81 -10.96 1.53 2.09
C VAL A 81 -9.92 1.44 0.98
N ARG A 82 -8.93 2.32 1.04
CA ARG A 82 -7.79 2.33 0.13
C ARG A 82 -6.55 1.94 0.90
N ILE A 83 -5.91 0.87 0.45
CA ILE A 83 -4.59 0.45 0.93
C ILE A 83 -3.57 0.86 -0.12
N THR A 84 -2.58 1.64 0.29
CA THR A 84 -1.50 2.12 -0.57
C THR A 84 -0.18 1.55 -0.09
N VAL A 85 0.56 0.94 -1.00
CA VAL A 85 1.92 0.45 -0.74
C VAL A 85 2.92 1.41 -1.37
N THR A 86 3.86 1.89 -0.56
CA THR A 86 4.97 2.75 -0.96
C THR A 86 6.27 2.21 -0.38
N ALA A 87 7.41 2.64 -0.91
CA ALA A 87 8.71 2.36 -0.31
C ALA A 87 9.60 3.60 -0.41
N VAL A 88 10.34 3.88 0.65
CA VAL A 88 11.29 4.99 0.72
C VAL A 88 12.65 4.42 1.04
N GLY A 89 13.58 4.53 0.09
CA GLY A 89 14.95 4.04 0.24
C GLY A 89 15.80 4.93 1.15
N LYS A 90 17.07 4.53 1.34
CA LYS A 90 18.06 5.33 2.04
C LYS A 90 18.22 6.70 1.35
N GLY A 91 18.21 7.78 2.13
CA GLY A 91 18.27 9.16 1.62
C GLY A 91 16.93 9.77 1.18
N GLY A 92 15.79 9.14 1.49
CA GLY A 92 14.46 9.71 1.23
C GLY A 92 13.94 9.51 -0.20
N ASN A 93 14.68 8.81 -1.05
CA ASN A 93 14.27 8.56 -2.43
C ASN A 93 13.13 7.54 -2.48
N ALA A 94 12.01 7.93 -3.08
CA ALA A 94 10.88 7.04 -3.31
C ALA A 94 11.30 5.91 -4.27
N ARG A 95 11.00 4.67 -3.90
CA ARG A 95 11.16 3.50 -4.78
C ARG A 95 9.89 3.34 -5.60
N HIS A 96 10.05 3.05 -6.89
CA HIS A 96 8.94 2.85 -7.82
C HIS A 96 8.29 1.47 -7.62
N VAL A 97 7.53 1.31 -6.53
CA VAL A 97 6.82 0.04 -6.21
C VAL A 97 5.92 -0.41 -7.36
N GLY A 98 5.29 0.52 -8.09
CA GLY A 98 4.49 0.18 -9.27
C GLY A 98 5.31 -0.49 -10.38
N ALA A 99 6.49 0.06 -10.70
CA ALA A 99 7.35 -0.56 -11.71
C ALA A 99 7.84 -1.95 -11.28
N LEU A 100 8.14 -2.14 -9.99
CA LEU A 100 8.51 -3.45 -9.45
C LEU A 100 7.35 -4.45 -9.50
N GLU A 101 6.14 -3.98 -9.23
CA GLU A 101 4.93 -4.78 -9.35
C GLU A 101 4.70 -5.27 -10.78
N ASP A 102 5.01 -4.40 -11.76
CA ASP A 102 4.95 -4.73 -13.19
C ASP A 102 6.16 -5.59 -13.64
N GLY A 103 7.10 -5.90 -12.74
CA GLY A 103 8.28 -6.71 -13.03
C GLY A 103 9.49 -5.93 -13.57
N ASP A 104 9.48 -4.60 -13.57
CA ASP A 104 10.59 -3.75 -14.02
C ASP A 104 11.41 -3.21 -12.84
N LEU A 105 12.54 -3.87 -12.57
CA LEU A 105 13.53 -3.41 -11.61
C LEU A 105 14.60 -2.56 -12.30
N ARG A 106 14.63 -1.27 -11.97
CA ARG A 106 15.67 -0.35 -12.45
C ARG A 106 16.71 -0.07 -11.37
N HIS A 107 17.98 -0.33 -11.66
CA HIS A 107 19.08 -0.08 -10.73
C HIS A 107 20.35 0.45 -11.43
N PRO A 108 21.20 1.22 -10.73
CA PRO A 108 22.51 1.59 -11.26
C PRO A 108 23.43 0.38 -11.28
N VAL A 109 24.30 0.30 -12.29
CA VAL A 109 25.41 -0.66 -12.32
C VAL A 109 26.62 0.00 -11.67
N PHE A 110 26.92 -0.39 -10.43
CA PHE A 110 28.11 0.09 -9.75
C PHE A 110 29.39 -0.43 -10.43
N GLY A 111 30.47 0.34 -10.35
CA GLY A 111 31.76 -0.01 -10.97
C GLY A 111 31.85 0.26 -12.48
N ARG A 112 30.72 0.55 -13.16
CA ARG A 112 30.73 1.08 -14.52
C ARG A 112 30.40 2.56 -14.46
N SER A 113 31.28 3.42 -14.95
CA SER A 113 31.02 4.86 -15.03
C SER A 113 31.12 5.32 -16.48
N ARG A 114 30.15 6.12 -16.91
CA ARG A 114 30.17 6.78 -18.22
C ARG A 114 30.47 8.26 -17.99
N ALA A 115 31.44 8.80 -18.74
CA ALA A 115 31.65 10.25 -18.79
C ALA A 115 30.39 10.90 -19.39
N LEU A 116 29.77 11.82 -18.65
CA LEU A 116 28.68 12.62 -19.19
C LEU A 116 29.27 13.63 -20.19
N LYS A 117 28.68 13.71 -21.39
CA LYS A 117 29.03 14.78 -22.35
C LYS A 117 28.76 16.12 -21.66
N ARG A 118 29.78 16.97 -21.58
CA ARG A 118 29.80 18.27 -20.90
C ARG A 118 28.48 19.03 -21.07
N HIS A 119 27.84 19.43 -19.97
CA HIS A 119 27.07 20.67 -19.97
C HIS A 119 28.09 21.81 -20.09
N ALA A 120 27.94 22.69 -21.07
CA ALA A 120 28.92 23.72 -21.45
C ALA A 120 29.33 24.70 -20.32
N VAL A 121 28.63 24.67 -19.19
CA VAL A 121 28.76 25.66 -18.09
C VAL A 121 29.70 25.20 -16.97
N HIS A 122 29.95 23.90 -16.78
CA HIS A 122 30.81 23.41 -15.70
C HIS A 122 31.88 22.44 -16.24
N LYS A 123 33.16 22.81 -16.12
CA LYS A 123 34.33 22.05 -16.62
C LYS A 123 34.60 20.73 -15.89
N ALA A 124 33.79 20.35 -14.89
CA ALA A 124 33.90 19.06 -14.22
C ALA A 124 33.15 17.97 -15.01
N THR A 125 33.87 16.99 -15.56
CA THR A 125 33.28 15.77 -16.11
C THR A 125 32.61 14.98 -14.98
N SER A 126 31.31 15.14 -14.80
CA SER A 126 30.53 14.26 -13.93
C SER A 126 30.50 12.86 -14.54
N LYS A 127 30.90 11.87 -13.74
CA LYS A 127 30.78 10.45 -14.07
C LYS A 127 29.47 9.94 -13.50
N ALA A 128 28.64 9.30 -14.31
CA ALA A 128 27.40 8.67 -13.85
C ALA A 128 27.43 7.17 -14.12
N ASN A 129 26.89 6.39 -13.19
CA ASN A 129 26.73 4.96 -13.39
C ASN A 129 25.56 4.72 -14.37
N PRO A 130 25.72 3.85 -15.38
CA PRO A 130 24.63 3.50 -16.27
C PRO A 130 23.56 2.78 -15.46
N TRP A 131 22.30 3.08 -15.77
CA TRP A 131 21.15 2.38 -15.21
C TRP A 131 20.76 1.24 -16.13
N VAL A 132 20.49 0.08 -15.55
CA VAL A 132 19.96 -1.09 -16.26
C VAL A 132 18.56 -1.40 -15.79
N ARG A 133 17.80 -2.05 -16.66
CA ARG A 133 16.50 -2.65 -16.35
C ARG A 133 16.69 -4.16 -16.24
N GLN A 134 16.19 -4.73 -15.16
CA GLN A 134 16.17 -6.15 -14.89
C GLN A 134 14.71 -6.57 -14.77
N GLN A 135 14.35 -7.68 -15.44
CA GLN A 135 13.03 -8.28 -15.27
C GLN A 135 13.01 -9.09 -13.97
N VAL A 136 12.02 -8.84 -13.13
CA VAL A 136 11.76 -9.57 -11.89
C VAL A 136 10.35 -10.15 -11.92
N LYS A 137 10.03 -11.05 -11.00
CA LYS A 137 8.71 -11.66 -10.94
C LYS A 137 7.67 -10.58 -10.59
N PRO A 138 6.64 -10.35 -11.44
CA PRO A 138 5.63 -9.33 -11.17
C PRO A 138 4.64 -9.80 -10.11
N GLY A 139 3.85 -8.88 -9.58
CA GLY A 139 2.65 -9.22 -8.82
C GLY A 139 2.83 -9.43 -7.31
N PHE A 140 3.97 -9.07 -6.72
CA PHE A 140 4.24 -9.37 -5.31
C PHE A 140 3.30 -8.62 -4.34
N VAL A 141 2.79 -7.45 -4.73
CA VAL A 141 1.79 -6.70 -3.96
C VAL A 141 0.38 -7.22 -4.27
N SER A 142 0.00 -7.26 -5.55
CA SER A 142 -1.37 -7.60 -5.97
C SER A 142 -1.76 -9.01 -5.57
N LYS A 143 -0.85 -9.98 -5.66
CA LYS A 143 -1.10 -11.36 -5.23
C LYS A 143 -1.49 -11.43 -3.76
N SER A 144 -0.66 -10.88 -2.88
CA SER A 144 -0.93 -10.81 -1.44
C SER A 144 -2.20 -10.02 -1.13
N MET A 145 -2.43 -8.91 -1.82
CA MET A 145 -3.62 -8.09 -1.65
C MET A 145 -4.91 -8.83 -2.02
N ASN A 146 -4.92 -9.52 -3.16
CA ASN A 146 -6.06 -10.29 -3.63
C ASN A 146 -6.33 -11.49 -2.73
N ALA A 147 -5.28 -12.19 -2.28
CA ALA A 147 -5.41 -13.32 -1.36
C ALA A 147 -5.94 -12.88 0.02
N GLY A 148 -5.52 -11.72 0.52
CA GLY A 148 -5.95 -11.18 1.81
C GLY A 148 -7.31 -10.46 1.79
N GLN A 149 -7.83 -10.12 0.61
CA GLN A 149 -9.08 -9.37 0.46
C GLN A 149 -10.28 -10.00 1.21
N PRO A 150 -10.51 -11.33 1.19
CA PRO A 150 -11.62 -11.94 1.92
C PRO A 150 -11.49 -11.83 3.44
N ALA A 151 -10.26 -11.86 3.98
CA ALA A 151 -10.04 -11.69 5.42
C ALA A 151 -10.30 -10.24 5.85
N VAL A 152 -9.78 -9.28 5.09
CA VAL A 152 -10.03 -7.84 5.31
C VAL A 152 -11.52 -7.54 5.24
N ARG A 153 -12.23 -8.09 4.24
CA ARG A 153 -13.68 -7.94 4.11
C ARG A 153 -14.43 -8.44 5.33
N ARG A 154 -14.11 -9.63 5.85
CA ARG A 154 -14.76 -10.21 7.04
C ARG A 154 -14.56 -9.34 8.29
N GLU A 155 -13.35 -8.85 8.53
CA GLU A 155 -13.07 -7.97 9.68
C GLU A 155 -13.79 -6.62 9.56
N ILE A 156 -13.90 -6.10 8.33
CA ILE A 156 -14.66 -4.89 8.02
C ILE A 156 -16.16 -5.11 8.27
N GLU A 157 -16.73 -6.23 7.82
CA GLU A 157 -18.13 -6.61 8.09
C GLU A 157 -18.38 -6.77 9.59
N ALA A 158 -17.50 -7.45 10.33
CA ALA A 158 -17.61 -7.58 11.79
C ALA A 158 -17.47 -6.24 12.54
N ALA A 159 -16.71 -5.28 12.00
CA ALA A 159 -16.63 -3.94 12.56
C ALA A 159 -17.92 -3.15 12.32
N VAL A 160 -18.53 -3.33 11.15
CA VAL A 160 -19.84 -2.77 10.82
C VAL A 160 -20.93 -3.30 11.75
N ASP A 161 -20.99 -4.61 11.94
CA ASP A 161 -22.04 -5.24 12.75
C ASP A 161 -21.95 -4.74 14.20
N ARG A 162 -20.75 -4.61 14.76
CA ARG A 162 -20.54 -3.99 16.09
C ARG A 162 -21.03 -2.55 16.18
N VAL A 163 -20.80 -1.75 15.14
CA VAL A 163 -21.28 -0.36 15.08
C VAL A 163 -22.81 -0.32 14.98
N LEU A 164 -23.42 -1.20 14.18
CA LEU A 164 -24.88 -1.31 14.07
C LEU A 164 -25.51 -1.74 15.40
N ASP A 165 -24.91 -2.70 16.10
CA ASP A 165 -25.38 -3.16 17.40
C ASP A 165 -25.32 -2.05 18.45
N LYS A 166 -24.28 -1.20 18.43
CA LYS A 166 -24.22 -0.03 19.31
C LYS A 166 -25.31 0.98 18.99
N ILE A 167 -25.49 1.32 17.71
CA ILE A 167 -26.56 2.23 17.27
C ILE A 167 -27.94 1.71 17.69
N ALA A 168 -28.15 0.38 17.64
CA ALA A 168 -29.41 -0.23 18.05
C ALA A 168 -29.63 -0.22 19.56
N ARG A 169 -28.57 -0.18 20.37
CA ARG A 169 -28.63 -0.18 21.84
C ARG A 169 -28.76 1.21 22.46
N GLY A 170 -28.45 2.28 21.72
CA GLY A 170 -28.45 3.67 22.20
C GLY A 170 -27.08 4.06 22.70
#